data_AF-Q5DZT7-F1
#
_entry.id   AF-Q5DZT7-F1
#
_cell.length_a   1.000
_cell.length_b   1.000
_cell.length_c   1.000
_cell.angle_alpha   90.00
_cell.angle_beta   90.00
_cell.angle_gamma   90.00
#
_symmetry.space_group_name_H-M   'P 1'
#
loop_
_entity.id
_entity.type
_entity.pdbx_description
1 polymer ?
#
loop_
_entity_poly.entity_id
_entity_poly.type
_entity_poly.pdbx_seq_one_letter_code
_entity_poly.pdbx_strand_id
1 'polypeptide(L)'
;MFESIFRRSVQVNTVFLNPGGGTSTVCKTSVDRVVYKRGNSRMTLLLDDLYLVYKELEINSKVSSSDLKQLKPSVFDSTKSGHSCHCTFAFTILNQMGLSNDIGGKGVRGNPFYTTFA
;
A
#
# COMPACT_ATOMS: atom_id res chain seq x y z
N MET A 1 -18.35 1.46 1.04
CA MET A 1 -17.75 2.70 1.59
C MET A 1 -16.29 2.86 1.14
N PHE A 2 -15.45 1.85 1.35
CA PHE A 2 -14.03 1.84 0.95
C PHE A 2 -13.74 2.33 -0.47
N GLU A 3 -14.35 1.74 -1.50
CA GLU A 3 -14.12 2.14 -2.91
C GLU A 3 -14.46 3.60 -3.19
N SER A 4 -15.50 4.14 -2.54
CA SER A 4 -15.91 5.53 -2.73
C SER A 4 -14.85 6.48 -2.17
N ILE A 5 -14.30 6.17 -0.99
CA ILE A 5 -13.19 6.91 -0.39
C ILE A 5 -11.95 6.80 -1.28
N PHE A 6 -11.64 5.60 -1.77
CA PHE A 6 -10.49 5.37 -2.65
C PHE A 6 -10.56 6.27 -3.89
N ARG A 7 -11.69 6.27 -4.61
CA ARG A 7 -11.85 7.06 -5.84
C ARG A 7 -11.80 8.58 -5.61
N ARG A 8 -12.22 9.04 -4.42
CA ARG A 8 -12.12 10.46 -4.05
C ARG A 8 -10.71 10.88 -3.68
N SER A 9 -9.96 9.98 -3.03
CA SER A 9 -8.67 10.29 -2.41
C SER A 9 -7.47 9.98 -3.31
N VAL A 10 -7.61 9.02 -4.24
CA VAL A 10 -6.54 8.54 -5.10
C VAL A 10 -6.89 8.85 -6.55
N GLN A 11 -6.33 9.95 -7.08
CA GLN A 11 -6.57 10.40 -8.44
C GLN A 11 -5.38 10.05 -9.35
N VAL A 12 -5.63 10.02 -10.65
CA VAL A 12 -4.54 9.90 -11.63
C VAL A 12 -3.62 11.12 -11.50
N ASN A 13 -2.31 10.89 -11.63
CA ASN A 13 -1.22 11.84 -11.39
C ASN A 13 -0.96 12.21 -9.93
N THR A 14 -1.68 11.64 -8.96
CA THR A 14 -1.27 11.76 -7.54
C THR A 14 0.11 11.15 -7.35
N VAL A 15 0.99 11.89 -6.66
CA VAL A 15 2.36 11.49 -6.36
C VAL A 15 2.49 11.23 -4.86
N PHE A 16 2.98 10.04 -4.52
CA PHE A 16 3.24 9.62 -3.15
C PHE A 16 4.75 9.57 -2.89
N LEU A 17 5.16 10.05 -1.73
CA LEU A 17 6.52 9.91 -1.24
C LEU A 17 6.68 8.55 -0.56
N ASN A 18 7.69 7.78 -0.96
CA ASN A 18 7.97 6.50 -0.33
C ASN A 18 8.85 6.70 0.91
N PRO A 19 8.60 6.02 2.05
CA PRO A 19 9.38 6.17 3.29
C PRO A 19 10.89 5.88 3.13
N GLY A 20 11.26 4.98 2.21
CA GLY A 20 12.66 4.66 1.88
C GLY A 20 13.29 5.57 0.82
N GLY A 21 12.60 6.65 0.42
CA GLY A 21 13.02 7.55 -0.64
C GLY A 21 12.39 7.23 -2.01
N GLY A 22 12.41 8.23 -2.90
CA GLY A 22 11.75 8.17 -4.21
C GLY A 22 10.24 8.34 -4.14
N THR A 23 9.57 8.13 -5.28
CA THR A 23 8.14 8.39 -5.43
C THR A 23 7.39 7.24 -6.07
N SER A 24 6.08 7.21 -5.82
CA SER A 24 5.11 6.38 -6.51
C SER A 24 4.03 7.27 -7.12
N THR A 25 3.88 7.25 -8.44
CA THR A 25 2.91 8.11 -9.16
C THR A 25 1.76 7.28 -9.70
N VAL A 26 0.52 7.65 -9.39
CA VAL A 26 -0.68 7.00 -9.93
C VAL A 26 -0.79 7.30 -11.42
N CYS A 27 -0.81 6.26 -12.24
CA CYS A 27 -0.91 6.38 -13.70
C CYS A 27 -2.33 6.08 -14.21
N LYS A 28 -3.04 5.17 -13.55
CA LYS A 28 -4.40 4.76 -13.94
C LYS A 28 -5.13 4.19 -12.73
N THR A 29 -6.41 4.50 -12.62
CA THR A 29 -7.34 3.87 -11.67
C THR A 29 -8.47 3.22 -12.45
N SER A 30 -8.95 2.07 -12.00
CA SER A 30 -10.18 1.43 -12.49
C SER A 30 -11.02 0.94 -11.31
N VAL A 31 -12.10 0.21 -11.62
CA VAL A 31 -13.01 -0.34 -10.61
C VAL A 31 -12.32 -1.33 -9.68
N ASP A 32 -11.32 -2.05 -10.18
CA ASP A 32 -10.71 -3.23 -9.55
C ASP A 32 -9.23 -3.06 -9.20
N ARG A 33 -8.55 -2.03 -9.72
CA ARG A 33 -7.11 -1.85 -9.51
C ARG A 33 -6.63 -0.40 -9.61
N VAL A 34 -5.45 -0.18 -9.07
CA VAL A 34 -4.63 1.01 -9.29
C VAL A 34 -3.32 0.63 -9.94
N VAL A 35 -2.95 1.35 -10.98
CA VAL A 35 -1.68 1.21 -11.67
C VAL A 35 -0.84 2.44 -11.36
N TYR A 36 0.38 2.20 -10.89
CA TYR A 36 1.29 3.25 -10.49
C TYR A 36 2.70 2.99 -11.02
N LYS A 37 3.50 4.05 -11.09
CA LYS A 37 4.91 4.01 -11.46
C LYS A 37 5.75 4.23 -10.21
N ARG A 38 6.71 3.34 -9.95
CA ARG A 38 7.73 3.48 -8.91
C ARG A 38 9.10 3.38 -9.56
N GLY A 39 9.86 4.47 -9.56
CA GLY A 39 11.07 4.56 -10.38
C GLY A 39 10.74 4.32 -11.85
N ASN A 40 11.43 3.38 -12.51
CA ASN A 40 11.14 2.99 -13.90
C ASN A 40 10.13 1.84 -14.03
N SER A 41 9.66 1.29 -12.91
CA SER A 41 8.76 0.14 -12.89
C SER A 41 7.31 0.56 -12.89
N ARG A 42 6.48 -0.10 -13.71
CA ARG A 42 5.03 0.01 -13.68
C ARG A 42 4.45 -1.14 -12.86
N MET A 43 3.65 -0.81 -11.86
CA MET A 43 3.11 -1.75 -10.87
C MET A 43 1.60 -1.67 -10.83
N THR A 44 0.94 -2.77 -10.46
CA THR A 44 -0.52 -2.86 -10.35
C THR A 44 -0.87 -3.42 -8.98
N LEU A 45 -1.70 -2.71 -8.21
CA LEU A 45 -2.28 -3.18 -6.96
C LEU A 45 -3.77 -3.36 -7.15
N LEU A 46 -4.29 -4.54 -6.80
CA LEU A 46 -5.73 -4.80 -6.81
C LEU A 46 -6.40 -4.10 -5.62
N LEU A 47 -7.61 -3.59 -5.84
CA LEU A 47 -8.38 -2.94 -4.78
C LEU A 47 -8.80 -3.93 -3.69
N ASP A 48 -9.06 -5.19 -4.05
CA ASP A 48 -9.36 -6.26 -3.09
C ASP A 48 -8.17 -6.52 -2.16
N ASP A 49 -6.97 -6.55 -2.72
CA ASP A 49 -5.72 -6.72 -1.96
C ASP A 49 -5.51 -5.55 -0.99
N LEU A 50 -5.76 -4.31 -1.44
CA LEU A 50 -5.71 -3.12 -0.58
C LEU A 50 -6.79 -3.15 0.52
N TYR A 51 -8.01 -3.56 0.18
CA TYR A 51 -9.10 -3.69 1.14
C TYR A 51 -8.80 -4.74 2.21
N LEU A 52 -8.13 -5.83 1.84
CA LEU A 52 -7.66 -6.84 2.78
C LEU A 52 -6.70 -6.24 3.81
N VAL A 53 -5.74 -5.41 3.38
CA VAL A 53 -4.85 -4.67 4.31
C VAL A 53 -5.64 -3.79 5.26
N TYR A 54 -6.65 -3.07 4.77
CA TYR A 54 -7.53 -2.25 5.61
C TYR A 54 -8.26 -3.09 6.66
N LYS A 55 -8.83 -4.23 6.27
CA LYS A 55 -9.54 -5.13 7.20
C LYS A 55 -8.63 -5.67 8.30
N GLU A 56 -7.41 -6.03 7.96
CA GLU A 56 -6.42 -6.48 8.95
C GLU A 56 -6.01 -5.36 9.90
N LEU A 57 -5.94 -4.13 9.39
CA LEU A 57 -5.63 -2.96 10.18
C LEU A 57 -6.75 -2.65 11.18
N GLU A 58 -7.99 -2.77 10.75
CA GLU A 58 -9.19 -2.61 11.58
C GLU A 58 -9.25 -3.66 12.70
N ILE A 59 -8.79 -4.89 12.44
CA ILE A 59 -8.79 -5.98 13.43
C ILE A 59 -7.60 -5.87 14.39
N ASN A 60 -6.39 -5.65 13.88
CA ASN A 60 -5.16 -5.77 14.66
C ASN A 60 -4.62 -4.42 15.18
N SER A 61 -5.25 -3.30 14.81
CA SER A 61 -4.81 -1.91 15.07
C SER A 61 -3.44 -1.54 14.50
N LYS A 62 -2.63 -2.52 14.07
CA LYS A 62 -1.31 -2.38 13.47
C LYS A 62 -1.06 -3.50 12.48
N VAL A 63 -0.54 -3.15 11.31
CA VAL A 63 -0.14 -4.12 10.27
C VAL A 63 1.25 -3.74 9.77
N SER A 64 2.16 -4.70 9.77
CA SER A 64 3.50 -4.56 9.23
C SER A 64 3.65 -5.21 7.85
N SER A 65 4.68 -4.81 7.12
CA SER A 65 5.05 -5.46 5.87
C SER A 65 5.40 -6.94 6.05
N SER A 66 5.86 -7.34 7.25
CA SER A 66 6.12 -8.75 7.57
C SER A 66 4.81 -9.53 7.73
N ASP A 67 3.78 -8.92 8.31
CA ASP A 67 2.46 -9.55 8.48
C ASP A 67 1.81 -9.76 7.11
N LEU A 68 1.87 -8.74 6.25
CA LEU A 68 1.38 -8.85 4.86
C LEU A 68 2.09 -9.94 4.07
N LYS A 69 3.39 -10.16 4.31
CA LYS A 69 4.15 -11.24 3.68
C LYS A 69 3.61 -12.62 4.05
N GLN A 70 3.13 -12.80 5.27
CA GLN A 70 2.58 -14.08 5.75
C GLN A 70 1.13 -14.25 5.32
N LEU A 71 0.32 -13.20 5.46
CA LEU A 71 -1.11 -13.24 5.22
C LEU A 71 -1.46 -13.30 3.72
N LYS A 72 -0.87 -12.39 2.94
CA LYS A 72 -1.18 -12.24 1.51
C LYS A 72 0.09 -11.88 0.75
N PRO A 73 0.90 -12.89 0.38
CA PRO A 73 2.18 -12.68 -0.30
C PRO A 73 2.08 -11.84 -1.58
N SER A 74 0.93 -11.82 -2.27
CA SER A 74 0.71 -10.97 -3.47
C SER A 74 0.72 -9.48 -3.17
N VAL A 75 0.26 -9.06 -1.97
CA VAL A 75 0.35 -7.67 -1.50
C VAL A 75 1.81 -7.34 -1.19
N PHE A 76 2.50 -8.28 -0.55
CA PHE A 76 3.91 -8.09 -0.23
C PHE A 76 4.82 -8.14 -1.45
N ASP A 77 4.46 -8.86 -2.51
CA ASP A 77 5.31 -9.04 -3.68
C ASP A 77 4.48 -9.51 -4.90
N SER A 78 4.34 -8.64 -5.90
CA SER A 78 3.62 -8.97 -7.13
C SER A 78 4.33 -10.00 -8.02
N THR A 79 5.64 -10.24 -7.83
CA THR A 79 6.44 -11.09 -8.74
C THR A 79 7.13 -12.27 -8.06
N LYS A 80 6.88 -12.53 -6.76
CA LYS A 80 7.50 -13.58 -5.93
C LYS A 80 9.04 -13.54 -5.85
N SER A 81 9.68 -12.46 -6.31
CA SER A 81 11.13 -12.25 -6.35
C SER A 81 11.65 -11.22 -5.33
N GLY A 82 10.77 -10.66 -4.51
CA GLY A 82 11.08 -9.78 -3.38
C GLY A 82 11.24 -8.29 -3.74
N HIS A 83 11.24 -7.93 -5.03
CA HIS A 83 11.57 -6.56 -5.48
C HIS A 83 10.35 -5.69 -5.84
N SER A 84 9.16 -6.27 -5.88
CA SER A 84 7.93 -5.61 -6.37
C SER A 84 6.90 -5.42 -5.25
N CYS A 85 7.35 -5.06 -4.04
CA CYS A 85 6.44 -4.97 -2.89
C CYS A 85 5.45 -3.81 -2.97
N HIS A 86 4.16 -4.07 -2.72
CA HIS A 86 3.14 -3.02 -2.63
C HIS A 86 2.97 -2.47 -1.22
N CYS A 87 3.55 -3.09 -0.20
CA CYS A 87 3.27 -2.79 1.21
C CYS A 87 3.36 -1.29 1.54
N THR A 88 4.44 -0.60 1.17
CA THR A 88 4.58 0.84 1.41
C THR A 88 3.53 1.64 0.66
N PHE A 89 3.28 1.33 -0.61
CA PHE A 89 2.28 2.01 -1.42
C PHE A 89 0.86 1.78 -0.89
N ALA A 90 0.54 0.57 -0.43
CA ALA A 90 -0.73 0.23 0.18
C ALA A 90 -0.95 1.04 1.46
N PHE A 91 0.04 1.10 2.35
CA PHE A 91 -0.01 1.92 3.56
C PHE A 91 -0.16 3.41 3.24
N THR A 92 0.55 3.93 2.25
CA THR A 92 0.42 5.34 1.86
C THR A 92 -0.95 5.65 1.29
N ILE A 93 -1.55 4.75 0.50
CA ILE A 93 -2.92 4.93 0.03
C ILE A 93 -3.91 4.95 1.20
N LEU A 94 -3.79 4.01 2.14
CA LEU A 94 -4.69 3.98 3.30
C LEU A 94 -4.58 5.26 4.14
N ASN A 95 -3.37 5.79 4.30
CA ASN A 95 -3.13 7.06 4.97
C ASN A 95 -3.76 8.23 4.20
N GLN A 96 -3.57 8.30 2.88
CA GLN A 96 -4.21 9.29 2.01
C GLN A 96 -5.75 9.22 2.06
N MET A 97 -6.30 8.04 2.27
CA MET A 97 -7.74 7.81 2.45
C MET A 97 -8.24 8.18 3.86
N GLY A 98 -7.35 8.53 4.78
CA GLY A 98 -7.68 8.78 6.18
C GLY A 98 -8.05 7.52 6.97
N LEU A 99 -7.63 6.34 6.50
CA LEU A 99 -7.93 5.04 7.11
C LEU A 99 -6.74 4.47 7.92
N SER A 100 -5.58 5.12 7.84
CA SER A 100 -4.41 4.73 8.62
C SER A 100 -3.53 5.93 8.97
N ASN A 101 -2.73 5.79 10.02
CA ASN A 101 -1.72 6.79 10.38
C ASN A 101 -0.46 6.67 9.50
N ASP A 102 0.49 7.58 9.75
CA ASP A 102 1.78 7.60 9.07
C ASP A 102 2.54 6.28 9.19
N ILE A 103 3.39 6.02 8.21
CA ILE A 103 4.18 4.79 8.14
C ILE A 103 5.34 4.88 9.12
N GLY A 104 5.41 3.93 10.05
CA GLY A 104 6.51 3.73 10.97
C GLY A 104 7.49 2.63 10.52
N GLY A 105 8.62 2.54 11.23
CA GLY A 105 9.64 1.51 11.01
C GLY A 105 10.68 1.88 9.95
N LYS A 106 11.67 0.99 9.74
CA LYS A 106 12.83 1.24 8.84
C LYS A 106 12.86 0.38 7.58
N GLY A 107 11.91 -0.54 7.42
CA GLY A 107 11.89 -1.46 6.28
C GLY A 107 13.03 -2.47 6.25
N VAL A 108 13.63 -2.78 7.40
CA VAL A 108 14.75 -3.74 7.52
C VAL A 108 14.36 -4.93 8.40
N ARG A 109 15.14 -6.01 8.34
CA ARG A 109 14.93 -7.19 9.20
C ARG A 109 14.93 -6.77 10.68
N GLY A 110 13.90 -7.18 11.42
CA GLY A 110 13.70 -6.80 12.83
C GLY A 110 13.09 -5.40 13.04
N ASN A 111 12.97 -4.59 11.99
CA ASN A 111 12.29 -3.29 12.03
C ASN A 111 11.54 -3.04 10.70
N PRO A 112 10.49 -3.84 10.41
CA PRO A 112 9.72 -3.72 9.19
C PRO A 112 8.93 -2.41 9.14
N PHE A 113 8.53 -1.98 7.94
CA PHE A 113 7.55 -0.90 7.83
C PHE A 113 6.21 -1.37 8.40
N TYR A 114 5.48 -0.45 9.04
CA TYR A 114 4.13 -0.70 9.54
C TYR A 114 3.27 0.55 9.47
N THR A 115 1.96 0.36 9.52
CA THR A 115 0.99 1.42 9.77
C THR A 115 0.03 1.00 10.88
N THR A 116 -0.71 1.95 11.43
CA THR A 116 -1.73 1.72 12.46
C THR A 116 -3.07 2.26 12.01
N PHE A 117 -4.16 1.71 12.57
CA PHE A 117 -5.51 2.21 12.32
C PHE A 117 -5.63 3.68 12.76
N ALA A 118 -6.39 4.47 12.01
CA ALA A 118 -6.66 5.89 12.27
C ALA A 118 -7.83 6.09 13.24
#